data_AF-A0A3L6RYF9-F1
#
_entry.id   AF-A0A3L6RYF9-F1
#
_cell.length_a   1.000
_cell.length_b   1.000
_cell.length_c   1.000
_cell.angle_alpha   90.00
_cell.angle_beta   90.00
_cell.angle_gamma   90.00
#
_symmetry.space_group_name_H-M   'P 1'
#
loop_
_entity.id
_entity.type
_entity.pdbx_description
1 polymer ?
#
loop_
_entity_poly.entity_id
_entity_poly.type
_entity_poly.pdbx_seq_one_letter_code
_entity_poly.pdbx_strand_id
1 'polypeptide(L)'
;MTSRLRLVGLTPGRDGGSAPYPGVSGKAAAAEGEREGEAKRLEPPRREVTDLGGGSEVVHVPWFVPREEAWEWFDCLDRTIPWRRPDIRVFGRSCPQPRDMCYVADEGLTDLKYSGHQANAHSWDEFPVLKDILKVVLIRSKHLPATSGSGEAARKRLKVAASQQQHSFLLKHGSLLVMRGYTQRDWQHSVPKRAKASSTRINLTFRHVLT
;
A
#
# COMPACT_ATOMS: atom_id res chain seq x y z
N MET A 1 -11.13 -9.88 2.24
CA MET A 1 -11.03 -9.07 1.00
C MET A 1 -9.56 -8.86 0.67
N THR A 2 -9.22 -8.66 -0.61
CA THR A 2 -7.83 -8.54 -1.05
C THR A 2 -7.68 -7.43 -2.07
N SER A 3 -6.57 -6.68 -2.06
CA SER A 3 -6.26 -5.64 -3.05
C SER A 3 -4.89 -5.86 -3.66
N ARG A 4 -4.63 -5.28 -4.84
CA ARG A 4 -3.34 -5.41 -5.53
C ARG A 4 -2.65 -4.05 -5.55
N LEU A 5 -1.55 -3.92 -4.83
CA LEU A 5 -0.63 -2.80 -4.98
C LEU A 5 0.35 -3.12 -6.09
N ARG A 6 0.51 -2.22 -7.06
CA ARG A 6 1.46 -2.35 -8.17
C ARG A 6 2.60 -1.35 -7.96
N LEU A 7 3.84 -1.80 -8.05
CA LEU A 7 5.03 -0.95 -8.13
C LEU A 7 5.64 -1.06 -9.53
N VAL A 8 5.98 0.08 -10.13
CA VAL A 8 6.59 0.18 -11.46
C VAL A 8 7.87 1.02 -11.36
N GLY A 9 8.98 0.49 -11.86
CA GLY A 9 10.28 1.17 -11.81
C GLY A 9 10.29 2.42 -12.69
N LEU A 10 10.87 3.51 -12.16
CA LEU A 10 11.11 4.73 -12.92
C LEU A 10 12.33 4.53 -13.81
N THR A 11 12.14 4.57 -15.13
CA THR A 11 13.28 4.65 -16.04
C THR A 11 13.92 6.03 -15.92
N PRO A 12 15.24 6.17 -15.73
CA PRO A 12 15.89 7.46 -15.82
C PRO A 12 15.61 8.06 -17.20
N GLY A 13 15.17 9.32 -17.22
CA GLY A 13 14.56 9.97 -18.37
C GLY A 13 15.40 9.85 -19.65
N ARG A 14 14.74 9.39 -20.71
CA ARG A 14 15.11 9.73 -22.09
C ARG A 14 14.04 10.70 -22.58
N ASP A 15 14.49 11.86 -23.04
CA ASP A 15 13.66 12.91 -23.60
C ASP A 15 12.73 12.40 -24.71
N GLY A 16 11.52 12.98 -24.73
CA GLY A 16 10.69 13.15 -25.92
C GLY A 16 10.44 11.94 -26.81
N GLY A 17 9.30 11.27 -26.62
CA GLY A 17 8.79 10.34 -27.62
C GLY A 17 7.47 9.72 -27.22
N SER A 18 6.37 10.20 -27.80
CA SER A 18 5.06 9.58 -27.76
C SER A 18 5.14 8.11 -28.22
N ALA A 19 4.81 7.17 -27.33
CA ALA A 19 4.63 5.77 -27.69
C ALA A 19 3.14 5.39 -27.60
N PRO A 20 2.60 4.67 -28.60
CA PRO A 20 1.16 4.41 -28.73
C PRO A 20 0.67 3.30 -27.81
N TYR A 21 -0.61 3.37 -27.44
CA TYR A 21 -1.36 2.34 -26.73
C TYR A 21 -1.41 1.03 -27.54
N PRO A 22 -1.13 -0.15 -26.95
CA PRO A 22 -1.53 -1.42 -27.54
C PRO A 22 -2.96 -1.80 -27.12
N GLY A 23 -3.73 -2.21 -28.13
CA GLY A 23 -5.14 -2.56 -28.05
C GLY A 23 -5.47 -3.85 -27.30
N VAL A 24 -6.77 -3.96 -27.04
CA VAL A 24 -7.47 -5.02 -26.32
C VAL A 24 -7.50 -6.30 -27.17
N SER A 25 -7.09 -7.44 -26.61
CA SER A 25 -7.53 -8.76 -27.08
C SER A 25 -7.88 -9.63 -25.86
N GLY A 26 -9.15 -9.97 -25.73
CA GLY A 26 -9.67 -10.82 -24.67
C GLY A 26 -9.31 -12.29 -24.86
N LYS A 27 -9.30 -13.02 -23.75
CA LYS A 27 -9.68 -14.44 -23.70
C LYS A 27 -10.15 -14.77 -22.28
N ALA A 28 -11.35 -15.35 -22.23
CA ALA A 28 -12.00 -15.87 -21.03
C ALA A 28 -11.34 -17.19 -20.59
N ALA A 29 -11.30 -17.44 -19.28
CA ALA A 29 -11.14 -18.78 -18.72
C ALA A 29 -11.90 -18.87 -17.39
N ALA A 30 -12.47 -20.06 -17.20
CA ALA A 30 -13.55 -20.46 -16.33
C ALA A 30 -13.36 -20.21 -14.82
N ALA A 31 -14.51 -20.12 -14.16
CA ALA A 31 -14.70 -20.25 -12.74
C ALA A 31 -14.52 -21.71 -12.31
N GLU A 32 -13.79 -21.93 -11.22
CA GLU A 32 -13.89 -23.14 -10.42
C GLU A 32 -14.05 -22.72 -8.96
N GLY A 33 -15.13 -23.23 -8.38
CA GLY A 33 -15.53 -22.97 -7.01
C GLY A 33 -14.88 -23.93 -6.01
N GLU A 34 -15.06 -23.53 -4.76
CA GLU A 34 -15.16 -24.36 -3.56
C GLU A 34 -13.91 -25.11 -3.09
N ARG A 35 -13.44 -24.73 -1.90
CA ARG A 35 -13.70 -25.51 -0.67
C ARG A 35 -13.23 -24.73 0.55
N GLU A 36 -14.18 -24.42 1.42
CA GLU A 36 -13.89 -24.14 2.82
C GLU A 36 -13.31 -25.41 3.44
N GLY A 37 -12.11 -25.29 3.98
CA GLY A 37 -11.37 -26.40 4.55
C GLY A 37 -10.42 -25.87 5.61
N GLU A 38 -10.80 -26.16 6.86
CA GLU A 38 -9.92 -26.53 7.97
C GLU A 38 -9.06 -25.41 8.57
N ALA A 39 -9.28 -25.14 9.85
CA ALA A 39 -8.49 -24.23 10.68
C ALA A 39 -7.04 -24.73 10.79
N LYS A 40 -6.23 -24.44 9.78
CA LYS A 40 -4.78 -24.59 9.83
C LYS A 40 -4.27 -23.68 10.95
N ARG A 41 -3.64 -24.31 11.95
CA ARG A 41 -2.77 -23.68 12.94
C ARG A 41 -2.06 -22.49 12.28
N LEU A 42 -2.37 -21.27 12.73
CA LEU A 42 -1.83 -20.03 12.18
C LEU A 42 -0.32 -20.03 12.41
N GLU A 43 0.44 -20.44 11.41
CA GLU A 43 1.87 -20.16 11.33
C GLU A 43 2.05 -18.65 11.60
N PRO A 44 3.05 -18.25 12.41
CA PRO A 44 3.27 -16.85 12.72
C PRO A 44 3.44 -16.05 11.42
N PRO A 45 2.96 -14.80 11.37
CA PRO A 45 2.96 -14.01 10.14
C PRO A 45 4.38 -13.91 9.58
N ARG A 46 4.60 -14.55 8.43
CA ARG A 46 5.92 -14.63 7.82
C ARG A 46 6.24 -13.33 7.09
N ARG A 47 7.42 -12.78 7.41
CA ARG A 47 7.95 -11.58 6.78
C ARG A 47 8.52 -11.92 5.40
N GLU A 48 7.89 -11.42 4.35
CA GLU A 48 8.33 -11.54 2.96
C GLU A 48 9.08 -10.28 2.54
N VAL A 49 10.35 -10.42 2.14
CA VAL A 49 11.18 -9.30 1.67
C VAL A 49 11.35 -9.41 0.17
N THR A 50 11.01 -8.34 -0.56
CA THR A 50 11.25 -8.21 -1.99
C THR A 50 12.27 -7.11 -2.24
N ASP A 51 13.45 -7.49 -2.74
CA ASP A 51 14.44 -6.56 -3.28
C ASP A 51 13.95 -6.06 -4.64
N LEU A 52 13.79 -4.74 -4.75
CA LEU A 52 13.43 -4.06 -5.99
C LEU A 52 14.67 -3.57 -6.76
N GLY A 53 15.86 -3.72 -6.19
CA GLY A 53 17.11 -3.22 -6.74
C GLY A 53 17.36 -1.75 -6.41
N GLY A 54 18.62 -1.33 -6.59
CA GLY A 54 19.04 0.05 -6.35
C GLY A 54 18.92 0.51 -4.90
N GLY A 55 18.88 -0.41 -3.93
CA GLY A 55 18.64 -0.09 -2.51
C GLY A 55 17.16 0.16 -2.17
N SER A 56 16.23 -0.23 -3.06
CA SER A 56 14.79 -0.21 -2.80
C SER A 56 14.31 -1.59 -2.35
N GLU A 57 13.53 -1.64 -1.27
CA GLU A 57 13.03 -2.88 -0.67
C GLU A 57 11.57 -2.72 -0.26
N VAL A 58 10.79 -3.78 -0.45
CA VAL A 58 9.42 -3.91 0.09
C VAL A 58 9.35 -5.08 1.06
N VAL A 59 8.87 -4.80 2.26
CA VAL A 59 8.56 -5.82 3.26
C VAL A 59 7.04 -6.02 3.29
N HIS A 60 6.59 -7.23 3.00
CA HIS A 60 5.19 -7.62 3.05
C HIS A 60 4.96 -8.65 4.15
N VAL A 61 3.94 -8.45 4.96
CA VAL A 61 3.56 -9.37 6.03
C VAL A 61 2.08 -9.68 5.87
N PRO A 62 1.73 -10.79 5.17
CA PRO A 62 0.35 -11.21 5.09
C PRO A 62 -0.14 -11.61 6.48
N TRP A 63 -1.36 -11.20 6.84
CA TRP A 63 -1.98 -11.53 8.14
C TRP A 63 -1.23 -10.97 9.36
N PHE A 64 -0.62 -9.78 9.20
CA PHE A 64 0.05 -9.07 10.29
C PHE A 64 -0.86 -8.83 11.52
N VAL A 65 -2.15 -8.63 11.26
CA VAL A 65 -3.19 -8.57 12.27
C VAL A 65 -4.17 -9.74 12.01
N PRO A 66 -4.56 -10.50 13.06
CA PRO A 66 -5.62 -11.50 12.98
C PRO A 66 -6.89 -10.97 12.32
N ARG A 67 -7.64 -11.85 11.68
CA ARG A 67 -8.81 -11.46 10.87
C ARG A 67 -9.87 -10.76 11.72
N GLU A 68 -10.09 -11.26 12.93
CA GLU A 68 -11.09 -10.80 13.89
C GLU A 68 -10.75 -9.38 14.37
N GLU A 69 -9.53 -9.19 14.90
CA GLU A 69 -9.01 -7.87 15.33
C GLU A 69 -9.04 -6.85 14.18
N ALA A 70 -8.66 -7.27 12.97
CA ALA A 70 -8.69 -6.39 11.81
C ALA A 70 -10.13 -6.00 11.40
N TRP A 71 -11.13 -6.87 11.62
CA TRP A 71 -12.55 -6.57 11.34
C TRP A 71 -13.13 -5.61 12.37
N GLU A 72 -12.82 -5.80 13.65
CA GLU A 72 -13.23 -4.85 14.70
C GLU A 72 -12.71 -3.44 14.41
N TRP A 73 -11.45 -3.32 14.00
CA TRP A 73 -10.90 -2.04 13.56
C TRP A 73 -11.58 -1.52 12.30
N PHE A 74 -11.86 -2.36 11.32
CA PHE A 74 -12.56 -1.94 10.10
C PHE A 74 -13.94 -1.35 10.43
N ASP A 75 -14.76 -2.06 11.21
CA ASP A 75 -16.10 -1.62 11.58
C ASP A 75 -16.07 -0.33 12.40
N CYS A 76 -15.11 -0.23 13.34
CA CYS A 76 -14.90 0.99 14.11
C CYS A 76 -14.53 2.18 13.21
N LEU A 77 -13.55 2.00 12.32
CA LEU A 77 -13.05 3.07 11.44
C LEU A 77 -14.10 3.51 10.41
N ASP A 78 -14.84 2.56 9.82
CA ASP A 78 -15.90 2.85 8.85
C ASP A 78 -17.00 3.73 9.47
N ARG A 79 -17.30 3.50 10.76
CA ARG A 79 -18.35 4.23 11.50
C ARG A 79 -17.88 5.56 12.10
N THR A 80 -16.62 5.66 12.53
CA THR A 80 -16.14 6.78 13.36
C THR A 80 -15.34 7.82 12.58
N ILE A 81 -14.63 7.42 11.52
CA ILE A 81 -13.79 8.34 10.77
C ILE A 81 -14.65 9.21 9.85
N PRO A 82 -14.48 10.55 9.86
CA PRO A 82 -15.19 11.46 8.98
C PRO A 82 -14.58 11.43 7.58
N TRP A 83 -14.84 10.36 6.82
CA TRP A 83 -14.35 10.19 5.46
C TRP A 83 -14.83 11.33 4.54
N ARG A 84 -13.89 12.01 3.87
CA ARG A 84 -14.20 13.09 2.91
C ARG A 84 -13.66 12.78 1.51
N ARG A 85 -14.42 13.18 0.49
CA ARG A 85 -14.00 13.12 -0.92
C ARG A 85 -13.71 14.52 -1.44
N PRO A 86 -12.48 15.04 -1.26
CA PRO A 86 -12.16 16.35 -1.79
C PRO A 86 -12.02 16.30 -3.32
N ASP A 87 -12.19 17.46 -3.93
CA ASP A 87 -11.81 17.69 -5.32
C ASP A 87 -10.30 17.89 -5.45
N ILE A 88 -9.74 17.42 -6.56
CA ILE A 88 -8.37 17.71 -6.99
C ILE A 88 -8.37 18.38 -8.35
N ARG A 89 -7.34 19.19 -8.59
CA ARG A 89 -7.13 19.82 -9.89
C ARG A 89 -6.18 18.96 -10.72
N VAL A 90 -6.67 18.44 -11.84
CA VAL A 90 -5.90 17.61 -12.78
C VAL A 90 -6.01 18.25 -14.17
N PHE A 91 -4.86 18.57 -14.78
CA PHE A 91 -4.79 19.28 -16.08
C PHE A 91 -5.70 20.52 -16.14
N GLY A 92 -5.73 21.30 -15.05
CA GLY A 92 -6.51 22.54 -14.95
C GLY A 92 -7.99 22.35 -14.59
N ARG A 93 -8.55 21.13 -14.64
CA ARG A 93 -9.96 20.83 -14.32
C ARG A 93 -10.11 20.30 -12.89
N SER A 94 -11.19 20.70 -12.21
CA SER A 94 -11.56 20.13 -10.90
C SER A 94 -12.25 18.78 -11.12
N CYS A 95 -11.81 17.74 -10.41
CA CYS A 95 -12.49 16.45 -10.38
C CYS A 95 -12.45 15.82 -8.99
N PRO A 96 -13.50 15.10 -8.58
CA PRO A 96 -13.51 14.44 -7.28
C PRO A 96 -12.47 13.34 -7.24
N GLN A 97 -11.78 13.22 -6.10
CA GLN A 97 -10.87 12.10 -5.90
C GLN A 97 -11.64 10.77 -5.98
N PRO A 98 -11.04 9.72 -6.56
CA PRO A 98 -11.69 8.41 -6.72
C PRO A 98 -11.72 7.60 -5.41
N ARG A 99 -11.51 8.24 -4.26
CA ARG A 99 -11.45 7.63 -2.93
C ARG A 99 -11.82 8.66 -1.87
N ASP A 100 -12.38 8.17 -0.77
CA ASP A 100 -12.56 8.96 0.43
C ASP A 100 -11.28 8.94 1.26
N MET A 101 -11.02 10.03 1.98
CA MET A 101 -9.78 10.26 2.72
C MET A 101 -10.07 10.95 4.04
N CYS A 102 -9.22 10.68 5.02
CA CYS A 102 -9.10 11.44 6.26
C CYS A 102 -7.62 11.54 6.60
N TYR A 103 -7.18 12.71 7.06
CA TYR A 103 -5.82 12.93 7.53
C TYR A 103 -5.86 13.09 9.05
N VAL A 104 -4.92 12.44 9.74
CA VAL A 104 -4.70 12.57 11.18
C VAL A 104 -3.23 12.83 11.38
N ALA A 105 -2.89 13.82 12.20
CA ALA A 105 -1.52 14.27 12.40
C ALA A 105 -1.29 14.72 13.85
N ASP A 106 -0.02 14.80 14.22
CA ASP A 106 0.39 15.40 15.50
C ASP A 106 0.07 16.90 15.50
N GLU A 107 -0.07 17.48 16.70
CA GLU A 107 -0.27 18.92 16.86
C GLU A 107 0.82 19.72 16.13
N GLY A 108 0.42 20.77 15.41
CA GLY A 108 1.32 21.59 14.58
C GLY A 108 1.52 21.07 13.15
N LEU A 109 1.14 19.83 12.86
CA LEU A 109 1.12 19.28 11.49
C LEU A 109 -0.28 19.27 10.86
N THR A 110 -1.28 19.80 11.56
CA THR A 110 -2.68 19.79 11.13
C THR A 110 -2.95 20.65 9.88
N ASP A 111 -2.05 21.59 9.57
CA ASP A 111 -2.14 22.51 8.44
C ASP A 111 -1.27 22.12 7.22
N LEU A 112 -0.81 20.86 7.16
CA LEU A 112 0.05 20.38 6.08
C LEU A 112 -0.60 20.58 4.70
N LYS A 113 0.14 21.28 3.82
CA LYS A 113 -0.23 21.50 2.43
C LYS A 113 0.52 20.54 1.53
N TYR A 114 -0.21 19.79 0.72
CA TYR A 114 0.38 18.95 -0.32
C TYR A 114 -0.22 19.32 -1.68
N SER A 115 0.62 19.69 -2.64
CA SER A 115 0.19 20.07 -4.00
C SER A 115 -0.91 21.14 -4.03
N GLY A 116 -0.86 22.11 -3.10
CA GLY A 116 -1.87 23.17 -2.97
C GLY A 116 -3.16 22.76 -2.27
N HIS A 117 -3.37 21.47 -1.97
CA HIS A 117 -4.47 20.99 -1.16
C HIS A 117 -4.10 21.08 0.33
N GLN A 118 -4.90 21.81 1.12
CA GLN A 118 -4.82 21.77 2.58
C GLN A 118 -5.49 20.49 3.07
N ALA A 119 -4.67 19.57 3.57
CA ALA A 119 -5.18 18.43 4.31
C ALA A 119 -5.55 18.95 5.70
N ASN A 120 -6.81 19.34 5.90
CA ASN A 120 -7.34 19.68 7.24
C ASN A 120 -7.25 18.41 8.10
N ALA A 121 -6.11 18.18 8.73
CA ALA A 121 -5.87 16.96 9.47
C ALA A 121 -6.46 17.08 10.87
N HIS A 122 -7.01 15.98 11.35
CA HIS A 122 -7.55 15.84 12.69
C HIS A 122 -6.44 15.51 13.68
N SER A 123 -6.68 15.79 14.96
CA SER A 123 -5.82 15.33 16.04
C SER A 123 -5.98 13.82 16.25
N TRP A 124 -4.91 13.16 16.67
CA TRP A 124 -5.00 11.76 17.08
C TRP A 124 -5.93 11.52 18.28
N ASP A 125 -6.16 12.53 19.13
CA ASP A 125 -7.04 12.41 20.29
C ASP A 125 -8.52 12.23 19.92
N GLU A 126 -8.91 12.69 18.72
CA GLU A 126 -10.26 12.48 18.18
C GLU A 126 -10.52 11.01 17.84
N PHE A 127 -9.44 10.24 17.57
CA PHE A 127 -9.54 8.86 17.09
C PHE A 127 -8.57 7.92 17.82
N PRO A 128 -8.86 7.55 19.09
CA PRO A 128 -8.00 6.67 19.90
C PRO A 128 -7.67 5.33 19.21
N VAL A 129 -8.62 4.77 18.45
CA VAL A 129 -8.42 3.53 17.68
C VAL A 129 -7.21 3.62 16.74
N LEU A 130 -6.97 4.78 16.11
CA LEU A 130 -5.81 4.97 15.22
C LEU A 130 -4.49 4.98 16.01
N LYS A 131 -4.47 5.51 17.23
CA LYS A 131 -3.31 5.43 18.14
C LYS A 131 -3.02 3.98 18.50
N ASP A 132 -4.06 3.20 18.81
CA ASP A 132 -3.89 1.81 19.21
C ASP A 132 -3.41 0.94 18.05
N ILE A 133 -3.95 1.14 16.84
CA ILE A 133 -3.44 0.49 15.63
C ILE A 133 -1.97 0.83 15.42
N LEU A 134 -1.59 2.12 15.53
CA LEU A 134 -0.19 2.54 15.37
C LEU A 134 0.72 1.86 16.41
N LYS A 135 0.31 1.81 17.69
CA LYS A 135 1.07 1.11 18.75
C LYS A 135 1.25 -0.37 18.39
N VAL A 136 0.19 -1.06 17.98
CA VAL A 136 0.27 -2.47 17.57
C VAL A 136 1.22 -2.65 16.39
N VAL A 137 1.12 -1.78 15.37
CA VAL A 137 2.03 -1.80 14.22
C VAL A 137 3.48 -1.65 14.67
N LEU A 138 3.79 -0.68 15.53
CA LEU A 138 5.15 -0.43 16.02
C LEU A 138 5.68 -1.58 16.88
N ILE A 139 4.87 -2.13 17.78
CA ILE A 139 5.27 -3.23 18.67
C ILE A 139 5.48 -4.51 17.85
N ARG A 140 4.47 -4.96 17.10
CA ARG A 140 4.55 -6.22 16.35
C ARG A 140 5.64 -6.16 15.27
N SER A 141 5.84 -5.03 14.60
CA SER A 141 6.92 -4.89 13.60
C SER A 141 8.32 -5.08 14.18
N LYS A 142 8.55 -4.69 15.45
CA LYS A 142 9.83 -4.91 16.15
C LYS A 142 10.06 -6.39 16.48
N HIS A 143 9.00 -7.15 16.71
CA HIS A 143 9.05 -8.56 17.09
C HIS A 143 8.96 -9.51 15.87
N LEU A 144 8.82 -8.98 14.66
CA LEU A 144 8.87 -9.81 13.46
C LEU A 144 10.26 -10.44 13.35
N PRO A 145 10.35 -11.77 13.21
CA PRO A 145 11.63 -12.44 13.08
C PRO A 145 12.39 -11.88 11.87
N ALA A 146 13.70 -11.73 12.02
CA ALA A 146 14.57 -11.44 10.89
C ALA A 146 14.38 -12.54 9.84
N THR A 147 14.13 -12.16 8.59
CA THR A 147 14.15 -13.10 7.47
C THR A 147 15.56 -13.67 7.42
N SER A 148 15.71 -14.95 7.74
CA SER A 148 16.93 -15.73 7.47
C SER A 148 17.06 -15.91 5.96
N GLY A 149 17.44 -14.83 5.27
CA GLY A 149 17.83 -14.80 3.88
C GLY A 149 19.34 -14.89 3.80
N SER A 150 19.83 -16.12 3.67
CA SER A 150 21.19 -16.49 3.33
C SER A 150 21.75 -15.67 2.15
N GLY A 151 22.99 -15.23 2.30
CA GLY A 151 23.89 -15.04 1.16
C GLY A 151 24.21 -13.59 0.81
N GLU A 152 25.27 -13.08 1.42
CA GLU A 152 26.23 -12.14 0.84
C GLU A 152 26.88 -12.79 -0.41
N ALA A 153 26.08 -13.02 -1.46
CA ALA A 153 26.61 -13.28 -2.78
C ALA A 153 26.57 -11.95 -3.51
N ALA A 154 27.74 -11.38 -3.78
CA ALA A 154 27.93 -10.30 -4.73
C ALA A 154 27.32 -10.71 -6.08
N ARG A 155 26.03 -10.42 -6.28
CA ARG A 155 25.31 -10.75 -7.49
C ARG A 155 25.70 -9.73 -8.54
N LYS A 156 26.55 -10.19 -9.46
CA LYS A 156 27.01 -9.46 -10.65
C LYS A 156 25.84 -8.69 -11.28
N ARG A 157 26.05 -7.40 -11.56
CA ARG A 157 25.19 -6.56 -12.41
C ARG A 157 25.04 -7.24 -13.77
N LEU A 158 24.02 -8.07 -13.93
CA LEU A 158 23.49 -8.40 -15.24
C LEU A 158 22.84 -7.13 -15.77
N LYS A 159 23.37 -6.61 -16.87
CA LYS A 159 22.78 -5.54 -17.67
C LYS A 159 21.49 -6.11 -18.27
N VAL A 160 20.41 -6.10 -17.50
CA VAL A 160 19.07 -6.44 -18.00
C VAL A 160 18.61 -5.25 -18.84
N ALA A 161 18.22 -5.51 -20.08
CA ALA A 161 17.60 -4.53 -20.96
C ALA A 161 16.41 -3.86 -20.25
N ALA A 162 16.11 -2.61 -20.59
CA ALA A 162 15.11 -1.76 -19.95
C ALA A 162 13.65 -2.24 -20.14
N SER A 163 13.32 -3.46 -19.73
CA SER A 163 11.95 -3.83 -19.43
C SER A 163 11.58 -3.15 -18.12
N GLN A 164 10.58 -2.29 -18.16
CA GLN A 164 10.02 -1.62 -16.99
C GLN A 164 9.63 -2.69 -15.95
N GLN A 165 10.44 -2.84 -14.90
CA GLN A 165 10.18 -3.87 -13.90
C GLN A 165 8.89 -3.52 -13.15
N GLN A 166 8.01 -4.51 -13.02
CA GLN A 166 6.73 -4.37 -12.34
C GLN A 166 6.59 -5.43 -11.27
N HIS A 167 6.28 -5.00 -10.04
CA HIS A 167 5.96 -5.87 -8.92
C HIS A 167 4.49 -5.69 -8.53
N SER A 168 3.84 -6.77 -8.09
CA SER A 168 2.45 -6.75 -7.65
C SER A 168 2.30 -7.48 -6.32
N PHE A 169 1.80 -6.78 -5.32
CA PHE A 169 1.61 -7.27 -3.96
C PHE A 169 0.13 -7.42 -3.66
N LEU A 170 -0.24 -8.58 -3.14
CA LEU A 170 -1.62 -8.93 -2.84
C LEU A 170 -1.91 -8.66 -1.35
N LEU A 171 -2.47 -7.48 -1.07
CA LEU A 171 -2.75 -6.99 0.29
C LEU A 171 -4.11 -7.51 0.77
N LYS A 172 -4.10 -8.54 1.61
CA LYS A 172 -5.27 -9.10 2.29
C LYS A 172 -5.70 -8.20 3.46
N HIS A 173 -6.88 -8.48 4.01
CA HIS A 173 -7.31 -7.86 5.27
C HIS A 173 -6.27 -8.10 6.36
N GLY A 174 -5.95 -7.08 7.14
CA GLY A 174 -4.92 -7.14 8.18
C GLY A 174 -3.47 -7.30 7.68
N SER A 175 -3.17 -7.11 6.39
CA SER A 175 -1.78 -7.16 5.88
C SER A 175 -1.01 -5.88 6.21
N LEU A 176 0.28 -6.01 6.52
CA LEU A 176 1.22 -4.88 6.60
C LEU A 176 2.13 -4.86 5.36
N LEU A 177 2.38 -3.67 4.84
CA LEU A 177 3.36 -3.43 3.78
C LEU A 177 4.24 -2.24 4.16
N VAL A 178 5.56 -2.43 4.12
CA VAL A 178 6.55 -1.39 4.40
C VAL A 178 7.40 -1.18 3.16
N MET A 179 7.44 0.06 2.67
CA MET A 179 8.34 0.49 1.59
C MET A 179 9.58 1.12 2.22
N ARG A 180 10.78 0.57 1.95
CA ARG A 180 12.05 0.99 2.57
C ARG A 180 13.05 1.48 1.52
N GLY A 181 14.13 2.11 2.00
CA GLY A 181 15.22 2.60 1.17
C GLY A 181 14.72 3.63 0.15
N TYR A 182 15.16 3.48 -1.10
CA TYR A 182 14.84 4.44 -2.17
C TYR A 182 13.52 4.17 -2.90
N THR A 183 12.65 3.31 -2.36
CA THR A 183 11.42 2.87 -3.04
C THR A 183 10.53 4.06 -3.43
N GLN A 184 10.33 5.05 -2.56
CA GLN A 184 9.49 6.22 -2.89
C GLN A 184 10.10 7.14 -3.95
N ARG A 185 11.43 7.09 -4.13
CA ARG A 185 12.17 7.90 -5.11
C ARG A 185 12.20 7.22 -6.47
N ASP A 186 12.46 5.91 -6.50
CA ASP A 186 12.80 5.17 -7.72
C ASP A 186 11.61 4.35 -8.27
N TRP A 187 10.50 4.25 -7.52
CA TRP A 187 9.33 3.47 -7.89
C TRP A 187 8.02 4.25 -7.73
N GLN A 188 7.13 4.12 -8.72
CA GLN A 188 5.75 4.59 -8.60
C GLN A 188 4.85 3.44 -8.15
N HIS A 189 4.01 3.71 -7.16
CA HIS A 189 3.01 2.76 -6.69
C HIS A 189 1.59 3.17 -7.11
N SER A 190 0.75 2.18 -7.42
CA SER A 190 -0.65 2.40 -7.76
C SER A 190 -1.55 1.30 -7.21
N VAL A 191 -2.81 1.64 -6.97
CA VAL A 191 -3.89 0.69 -6.72
C VAL A 191 -4.83 0.75 -7.93
N PRO A 192 -4.70 -0.17 -8.90
CA PRO A 192 -5.52 -0.14 -10.11
C PRO A 192 -7.01 -0.25 -9.81
N LYS A 193 -7.83 0.49 -10.56
CA LYS A 193 -9.30 0.38 -10.49
C LYS A 193 -9.74 -1.06 -10.77
N ARG A 194 -10.76 -1.52 -10.05
CA ARG A 194 -11.37 -2.84 -10.25
C ARG A 194 -12.82 -2.65 -10.63
N ALA A 195 -13.20 -3.13 -11.81
CA ALA A 195 -14.56 -2.97 -12.34
C ALA A 195 -15.65 -3.68 -11.52
N LYS A 196 -15.28 -4.64 -10.66
CA LYS A 196 -16.21 -5.44 -9.83
C LYS A 196 -15.79 -5.48 -8.35
N ALA A 197 -15.40 -4.34 -7.78
CA ALA A 197 -15.15 -4.29 -6.34
C ALA A 197 -16.48 -4.37 -5.59
N SER A 198 -16.73 -5.48 -4.88
CA SER A 198 -17.99 -5.74 -4.15
C SER A 198 -17.97 -5.29 -2.69
N SER A 199 -16.85 -4.76 -2.19
CA SER A 199 -16.66 -4.41 -0.77
C SER A 199 -15.76 -3.19 -0.61
N THR A 200 -15.93 -2.48 0.51
CA THR A 200 -15.13 -1.31 0.90
C THR A 200 -13.75 -1.75 1.41
N ARG A 201 -12.71 -0.96 1.12
CA ARG A 201 -11.36 -1.16 1.65
C ARG A 201 -10.86 0.13 2.31
N ILE A 202 -10.55 0.04 3.58
CA ILE A 202 -9.83 1.08 4.32
C ILE A 202 -8.32 0.79 4.24
N ASN A 203 -7.52 1.83 4.03
CA ASN A 203 -6.06 1.75 3.98
C ASN A 203 -5.44 2.81 4.85
N LEU A 204 -4.72 2.39 5.88
CA LEU A 204 -3.99 3.29 6.78
C LEU A 204 -2.55 3.42 6.29
N THR A 205 -2.09 4.65 6.06
CA THR A 205 -0.72 4.94 5.61
C THR A 205 -0.03 5.80 6.65
N PHE A 206 0.71 5.15 7.54
CA PHE A 206 1.51 5.85 8.55
C PHE A 206 2.78 6.42 7.92
N ARG A 207 3.11 7.67 8.28
CA ARG A 207 4.31 8.37 7.82
C ARG A 207 4.88 9.17 8.99
N HIS A 208 6.20 9.21 9.09
CA HIS A 208 6.91 10.14 9.95
C HIS A 208 7.28 11.37 9.10
N VAL A 209 6.72 12.52 9.44
CA VAL A 209 6.99 13.78 8.74
C VAL A 209 8.15 14.46 9.44
N LEU A 210 9.21 14.73 8.71
CA LEU A 210 10.32 15.54 9.21
C LEU A 210 9.93 17.01 9.04
N THR A 211 9.74 17.71 10.16
CA THR A 211 9.56 19.16 10.21
C THR A 211 10.89 19.88 10.37
#